data_AF-A0A6A6SKR2-F1
#
_entry.id   AF-A0A6A6SKR2-F1
#
_cell.length_a   1.000
_cell.length_b   1.000
_cell.length_c   1.000
_cell.angle_alpha   90.00
_cell.angle_beta   90.00
_cell.angle_gamma   90.00
#
_symmetry.space_group_name_H-M   'P 1'
#
loop_
_entity.id
_entity.type
_entity.pdbx_description
1 polymer ?
#
loop_
_entity_poly.entity_id
_entity_poly.type
_entity_poly.pdbx_seq_one_letter_code
_entity_poly.pdbx_strand_id
1 'polypeptide(L)'
;MSIYGGSISRFTARMASGLIGLECVNVGFYKRPAAGTSADSRHTHVEAHRTISQHLFFLPSCSPRGPMMLLLDLPSELLERILDVFIEIVPLSHAFRARSVCRFFASVINHALLAKTPSETLSHHLTHASARHRPEVLRTFLKKNLGTLILNHTRYPRGIPPNVPDFINYVVAELMEFVPTDGDTLAIHEQYQQDLIALTVSDNVKLHEDTMFDLLGIEKQPRGYLYDSSYYDMIDQRKLSPTQALCAAAAVGSLHAVEYTIQRGGQLLEASKGAYACPISAAAITNQQHVLELFIAHLEQAISEDLEQDSLKALEKILNRVIKDSIRSGKWEALSLLLGCYQRCAGCFPWDDTMNRYSAFWSWLIEASTLGCVETFTTLTTILEDIEYPPTTWT
;
A
#
# COMPACT_ATOMS: atom_id res chain seq x y z
N MET A 1 34.92 7.67 29.99
CA MET A 1 33.58 7.04 29.91
C MET A 1 33.17 7.01 28.45
N SER A 2 33.27 5.84 27.83
CA SER A 2 33.05 5.60 26.40
C SER A 2 32.27 4.29 26.27
N ILE A 3 30.96 4.33 26.50
CA ILE A 3 30.11 3.12 26.48
C ILE A 3 29.02 3.19 25.38
N TYR A 4 28.72 4.35 24.79
CA TYR A 4 27.63 4.45 23.81
C TYR A 4 28.05 4.53 22.32
N GLY A 5 29.31 4.83 21.99
CA GLY A 5 29.76 4.91 20.59
C GLY A 5 29.89 3.57 19.84
N GLY A 6 29.78 2.42 20.53
CA GLY A 6 29.98 1.10 19.94
C GLY A 6 28.73 0.44 19.34
N SER A 7 27.53 0.92 19.67
CA SER A 7 26.27 0.26 19.27
C SER A 7 25.83 0.64 17.85
N ILE A 8 25.98 1.91 17.48
CA ILE A 8 25.55 2.45 16.18
C ILE A 8 26.43 1.88 15.04
N SER A 9 27.75 1.82 15.24
CA SER A 9 28.71 1.26 14.26
C SER A 9 28.52 -0.25 14.01
N ARG A 10 28.13 -1.03 15.02
CA ARG A 10 27.85 -2.48 14.86
C ARG A 10 26.50 -2.75 14.19
N PHE A 11 25.54 -1.85 14.31
CA PHE A 11 24.22 -1.98 13.69
C PHE A 11 24.25 -1.59 12.20
N THR A 12 24.93 -0.49 11.84
CA THR A 12 25.16 -0.12 10.43
C THR A 12 25.98 -1.17 9.67
N ALA A 13 26.98 -1.79 10.31
CA ALA A 13 27.72 -2.92 9.73
C ALA A 13 26.88 -4.19 9.52
N ARG A 14 25.91 -4.47 10.42
CA ARG A 14 24.96 -5.59 10.26
C ARG A 14 23.90 -5.33 9.19
N MET A 15 23.45 -4.09 9.04
CA MET A 15 22.52 -3.68 7.97
C MET A 15 23.19 -3.68 6.58
N ALA A 16 24.42 -3.21 6.47
CA ALA A 16 25.21 -3.32 5.23
C ALA A 16 25.46 -4.77 4.81
N SER A 17 25.61 -5.68 5.78
CA SER A 17 25.72 -7.13 5.53
C SER A 17 24.37 -7.78 5.14
N GLY A 18 23.24 -7.21 5.56
CA GLY A 18 21.90 -7.65 5.17
C GLY A 18 21.46 -7.16 3.79
N LEU A 19 21.94 -5.99 3.36
CA LEU A 19 21.64 -5.40 2.04
C LEU A 19 22.43 -6.05 0.89
N ILE A 20 23.55 -6.71 1.17
CA ILE A 20 24.32 -7.51 0.19
C ILE A 20 23.73 -8.94 0.01
N GLY A 21 22.69 -9.29 0.77
CA GLY A 21 22.03 -10.61 0.73
C GLY A 21 20.82 -10.72 -0.20
N LEU A 22 20.56 -9.74 -1.06
CA LEU A 22 19.46 -9.74 -2.04
C LEU A 22 19.95 -10.01 -3.48
N GLU A 23 20.89 -10.95 -3.63
CA GLU A 23 21.11 -11.63 -4.90
C GLU A 23 20.73 -13.10 -4.74
N CYS A 24 19.79 -13.53 -5.59
CA CYS A 24 19.40 -14.92 -5.80
C CYS A 24 18.96 -15.67 -4.53
N VAL A 25 17.69 -15.53 -4.14
CA VAL A 25 17.00 -16.61 -3.43
C VAL A 25 16.89 -17.80 -4.39
N ASN A 26 17.95 -18.59 -4.42
CA ASN A 26 17.95 -19.94 -4.94
C ASN A 26 17.05 -20.73 -4.00
N VAL A 27 15.79 -20.95 -4.37
CA VAL A 27 14.85 -21.78 -3.60
C VAL A 27 15.27 -23.24 -3.76
N GLY A 28 16.33 -23.62 -3.06
CA GLY A 28 16.73 -25.00 -2.81
C GLY A 28 16.52 -25.32 -1.34
N PHE A 29 15.36 -25.86 -0.98
CA PHE A 29 15.16 -26.47 0.33
C PHE A 29 14.72 -27.93 0.18
N TYR A 30 15.72 -28.83 0.20
CA TYR A 30 15.52 -30.22 0.59
C TYR A 30 15.42 -30.29 2.11
N LYS A 31 14.20 -30.41 2.62
CA LYS A 31 13.95 -30.86 3.98
C LYS A 31 14.04 -32.39 3.98
N ARG A 32 15.01 -32.99 4.67
CA ARG A 32 15.04 -34.44 4.92
C ARG A 32 13.75 -34.82 5.66
N PRO A 33 12.91 -35.73 5.14
CA PRO A 33 11.85 -36.32 5.93
C PRO A 33 12.42 -37.47 6.76
N ALA A 34 11.87 -37.63 7.97
CA ALA A 34 12.09 -38.78 8.81
C ALA A 34 11.79 -40.08 8.05
N ALA A 35 12.58 -41.12 8.36
CA ALA A 35 12.52 -42.42 7.72
C ALA A 35 11.11 -43.03 7.80
N GLY A 36 10.57 -43.41 6.63
CA GLY A 36 9.34 -44.18 6.52
C GLY A 36 8.24 -43.47 5.75
N THR A 37 8.31 -43.47 4.42
CA THR A 37 7.15 -43.47 3.48
C THR A 37 7.66 -43.59 2.04
N SER A 38 6.90 -44.32 1.21
CA SER A 38 7.29 -44.91 -0.07
C SER A 38 7.80 -43.93 -1.13
N ALA A 39 8.71 -44.43 -1.97
CA ALA A 39 9.55 -43.68 -2.90
C ALA A 39 8.86 -43.27 -4.23
N ASP A 40 7.62 -43.70 -4.51
CA ASP A 40 7.04 -43.56 -5.85
C ASP A 40 6.34 -42.23 -6.15
N SER A 41 6.09 -41.36 -5.15
CA SER A 41 5.38 -40.09 -5.38
C SER A 41 6.28 -38.85 -5.57
N ARG A 42 7.60 -39.00 -5.44
CA ARG A 42 8.54 -37.86 -5.49
C ARG A 42 9.12 -37.57 -6.89
N HIS A 43 9.17 -38.56 -7.77
CA HIS A 43 9.67 -38.36 -9.14
C HIS A 43 8.67 -37.65 -10.04
N THR A 44 7.38 -37.94 -9.90
CA THR A 44 6.31 -37.37 -10.74
C THR A 44 6.16 -35.86 -10.61
N HIS A 45 6.39 -35.30 -9.42
CA HIS A 45 6.20 -33.86 -9.19
C HIS A 45 7.39 -32.99 -9.65
N VAL A 46 8.61 -33.53 -9.61
CA VAL A 46 9.83 -32.84 -10.09
C VAL A 46 9.93 -32.94 -11.62
N GLU A 47 9.55 -34.08 -12.20
CA GLU A 47 9.41 -34.19 -13.65
C GLU A 47 8.33 -33.25 -14.18
N ALA A 48 7.14 -33.17 -13.57
CA ALA A 48 6.10 -32.25 -14.02
C ALA A 48 6.56 -30.78 -14.09
N HIS A 49 7.36 -30.29 -13.13
CA HIS A 49 7.87 -28.91 -13.14
C HIS A 49 8.93 -28.68 -14.23
N ARG A 50 9.76 -29.69 -14.53
CA ARG A 50 10.76 -29.66 -15.59
C ARG A 50 10.12 -29.78 -16.98
N THR A 51 9.11 -30.64 -17.10
CA THR A 51 8.35 -30.91 -18.32
C THR A 51 7.45 -29.74 -18.71
N ILE A 52 6.81 -29.05 -17.75
CA ILE A 52 6.08 -27.80 -18.01
C ILE A 52 7.03 -26.68 -18.46
N SER A 53 8.19 -26.53 -17.81
CA SER A 53 9.20 -25.53 -18.20
C SER A 53 9.97 -25.89 -19.48
N GLN A 54 9.84 -27.12 -19.99
CA GLN A 54 10.42 -27.51 -21.27
C GLN A 54 9.37 -27.42 -22.39
N HIS A 55 8.12 -27.81 -22.17
CA HIS A 55 7.10 -27.75 -23.24
C HIS A 55 6.47 -26.36 -23.45
N LEU A 56 6.43 -25.48 -22.44
CA LEU A 56 5.93 -24.11 -22.66
C LEU A 56 6.88 -23.21 -23.45
N PHE A 57 8.16 -23.56 -23.55
CA PHE A 57 9.17 -22.68 -24.17
C PHE A 57 9.58 -23.08 -25.58
N PHE A 58 9.14 -24.25 -26.05
CA PHE A 58 9.42 -24.73 -27.40
C PHE A 58 8.13 -24.85 -28.19
N LEU A 59 7.92 -23.93 -29.13
CA LEU A 59 6.93 -24.10 -30.18
C LEU A 59 7.48 -25.11 -31.19
N PRO A 60 6.79 -26.24 -31.46
CA PRO A 60 7.27 -27.19 -32.45
C PRO A 60 7.29 -26.52 -33.83
N SER A 61 8.48 -26.25 -34.36
CA SER A 61 8.62 -25.80 -35.73
C SER A 61 8.26 -26.95 -36.67
N CYS A 62 7.31 -26.76 -37.59
CA CYS A 62 6.96 -27.76 -38.60
C CYS A 62 8.10 -28.07 -39.61
N SER A 63 9.30 -27.54 -39.41
CA SER A 63 10.49 -27.82 -40.22
C SER A 63 11.61 -28.42 -39.36
N PRO A 64 12.13 -29.62 -39.68
CA PRO A 64 13.22 -30.27 -38.93
C PRO A 64 14.58 -29.55 -39.05
N ARG A 65 14.65 -28.40 -39.71
CA ARG A 65 15.87 -27.58 -39.87
C ARG A 65 15.66 -26.08 -39.61
N GLY A 66 14.50 -25.68 -39.07
CA GLY A 66 14.25 -24.28 -38.71
C GLY A 66 14.93 -23.90 -37.40
N PRO A 67 15.35 -22.63 -37.21
CA PRO A 67 15.74 -22.16 -35.89
C PRO A 67 14.55 -22.33 -34.94
N MET A 68 14.79 -22.95 -33.77
CA MET A 68 13.79 -23.01 -32.71
C MET A 68 13.45 -21.58 -32.29
N MET A 69 12.24 -21.12 -32.56
CA MET A 69 11.73 -19.89 -31.93
C MET A 69 11.45 -20.21 -30.47
N LEU A 70 12.13 -19.48 -29.59
CA LEU A 70 11.79 -19.47 -28.17
C LEU A 70 10.52 -18.64 -28.00
N LEU A 71 9.73 -18.97 -26.97
CA LEU A 71 8.51 -18.22 -26.64
C LEU A 71 8.76 -16.70 -26.47
N LEU A 72 9.96 -16.32 -26.01
CA LEU A 72 10.38 -14.93 -25.81
C LEU A 72 10.80 -14.21 -27.12
N ASP A 73 10.92 -14.94 -28.23
CA ASP A 73 11.21 -14.37 -29.54
C ASP A 73 9.94 -13.88 -30.25
N LEU A 74 8.76 -14.15 -29.67
CA LEU A 74 7.50 -13.66 -30.20
C LEU A 74 7.32 -12.16 -29.91
N PRO A 75 6.66 -11.42 -30.82
CA PRO A 75 6.12 -10.10 -30.52
C PRO A 75 5.28 -10.10 -29.24
N SER A 76 5.35 -9.00 -28.48
CA SER A 76 4.66 -8.86 -27.18
C SER A 76 3.17 -9.14 -27.26
N GLU A 77 2.53 -8.77 -28.37
CA GLU A 77 1.10 -8.92 -28.59
C GLU A 77 0.70 -10.40 -28.75
N LEU A 78 1.55 -11.20 -29.39
CA LEU A 78 1.33 -12.64 -29.51
C LEU A 78 1.62 -13.35 -28.19
N LEU A 79 2.67 -12.93 -27.49
CA LEU A 79 2.99 -13.47 -26.18
C LEU A 79 1.88 -13.19 -25.16
N GLU A 80 1.33 -11.98 -25.15
CA GLU A 80 0.18 -11.61 -24.31
C GLU A 80 -1.03 -12.49 -24.60
N ARG A 81 -1.37 -12.71 -25.87
CA ARG A 81 -2.47 -13.62 -26.26
C ARG A 81 -2.24 -15.06 -25.82
N ILE A 82 -1.00 -15.57 -25.93
CA ILE A 82 -0.65 -16.91 -25.45
C ILE A 82 -0.81 -16.98 -23.93
N LEU A 83 -0.39 -15.94 -23.21
CA LEU A 83 -0.53 -15.86 -21.76
C LEU A 83 -1.98 -15.76 -21.31
N ASP A 84 -2.83 -15.01 -22.02
CA ASP A 84 -4.27 -14.96 -21.77
C ASP A 84 -4.90 -16.36 -21.87
N VAL A 85 -4.64 -17.07 -22.98
CA VAL A 85 -5.13 -18.45 -23.18
C VAL A 85 -4.55 -19.39 -22.13
N PHE A 86 -3.27 -19.24 -21.77
CA PHE A 86 -2.64 -20.02 -20.71
C PHE A 86 -3.37 -19.83 -19.36
N ILE A 87 -3.71 -18.60 -19.00
CA ILE A 87 -4.40 -18.28 -17.72
C ILE A 87 -5.82 -18.83 -17.70
N GLU A 88 -6.50 -18.88 -18.84
CA GLU A 88 -7.85 -19.48 -18.96
C GLU A 88 -7.85 -21.00 -18.74
N ILE A 89 -6.80 -21.70 -19.19
CA ILE A 89 -6.74 -23.17 -19.17
C ILE A 89 -6.13 -23.69 -17.86
N VAL A 90 -5.20 -22.94 -17.27
CA VAL A 90 -4.35 -23.41 -16.17
C VAL A 90 -4.92 -23.03 -14.81
N PRO A 91 -4.89 -23.92 -13.79
CA PRO A 91 -5.38 -23.58 -12.46
C PRO A 91 -4.68 -22.34 -11.89
N LEU A 92 -5.44 -21.52 -11.13
CA LEU A 92 -4.98 -20.25 -10.57
C LEU A 92 -3.61 -20.35 -9.88
N SER A 93 -3.38 -21.42 -9.12
CA SER A 93 -2.12 -21.67 -8.39
C SER A 93 -0.90 -21.78 -9.32
N HIS A 94 -1.06 -22.33 -10.51
CA HIS A 94 -0.01 -22.45 -11.52
C HIS A 94 0.19 -21.13 -12.26
N ALA A 95 -0.88 -20.41 -12.60
CA ALA A 95 -0.78 -19.05 -13.14
C ALA A 95 0.01 -18.13 -12.19
N PHE A 96 -0.27 -18.20 -10.88
CA PHE A 96 0.48 -17.46 -9.86
C PHE A 96 1.97 -17.79 -9.85
N ARG A 97 2.37 -19.06 -10.04
CA ARG A 97 3.78 -19.45 -10.09
C ARG A 97 4.46 -18.94 -11.35
N ALA A 98 3.76 -18.89 -12.48
CA ALA A 98 4.32 -18.39 -13.74
C ALA A 98 4.74 -16.90 -13.67
N ARG A 99 4.24 -16.14 -12.69
CA ARG A 99 4.68 -14.76 -12.41
C ARG A 99 6.17 -14.65 -12.09
N SER A 100 6.82 -15.71 -11.62
CA SER A 100 8.26 -15.68 -11.30
C SER A 100 9.16 -15.88 -12.52
N VAL A 101 8.61 -16.12 -13.72
CA VAL A 101 9.41 -16.34 -14.94
C VAL A 101 10.14 -15.06 -15.34
N CYS A 102 9.40 -13.97 -15.54
CA CYS A 102 9.96 -12.65 -15.83
C CYS A 102 8.96 -11.52 -15.52
N ARG A 103 9.41 -10.25 -15.60
CA ARG A 103 8.57 -9.07 -15.32
C ARG A 103 7.37 -8.96 -16.26
N PHE A 104 7.53 -9.29 -17.54
CA PHE A 104 6.44 -9.26 -18.51
C PHE A 104 5.34 -10.27 -18.16
N PHE A 105 5.71 -11.52 -17.85
CA PHE A 105 4.78 -12.55 -17.37
C PHE A 105 4.06 -12.10 -16.10
N ALA A 106 4.80 -11.56 -15.13
CA ALA A 106 4.21 -11.03 -13.92
C ALA A 106 3.17 -9.93 -14.23
N SER A 107 3.47 -9.01 -15.14
CA SER A 107 2.56 -7.92 -15.53
C SER A 107 1.28 -8.44 -16.18
N VAL A 108 1.39 -9.29 -17.22
CA VAL A 108 0.23 -9.85 -17.93
C VAL A 108 -0.63 -10.71 -17.00
N ILE A 109 0.00 -11.59 -16.21
CA ILE A 109 -0.71 -12.43 -15.25
C ILE A 109 -1.36 -11.58 -14.15
N ASN A 110 -0.68 -10.58 -13.60
CA ASN A 110 -1.30 -9.68 -12.61
C ASN A 110 -2.53 -8.99 -13.20
N HIS A 111 -2.45 -8.51 -14.45
CA HIS A 111 -3.58 -7.86 -15.10
C HIS A 111 -4.75 -8.85 -15.27
N ALA A 112 -4.52 -10.06 -15.75
CA ALA A 112 -5.57 -11.08 -15.85
C ALA A 112 -6.19 -11.43 -14.48
N LEU A 113 -5.36 -11.55 -13.45
CA LEU A 113 -5.80 -11.85 -12.08
C LEU A 113 -6.62 -10.73 -11.45
N LEU A 114 -6.22 -9.47 -11.65
CA LEU A 114 -6.80 -8.31 -10.98
C LEU A 114 -7.86 -7.59 -11.80
N ALA A 115 -7.92 -7.84 -13.11
CA ALA A 115 -8.89 -7.20 -14.00
C ALA A 115 -9.86 -8.21 -14.61
N LYS A 116 -9.42 -9.41 -14.99
CA LYS A 116 -10.23 -10.36 -15.78
C LYS A 116 -10.87 -11.46 -14.93
N THR A 117 -10.30 -11.79 -13.78
CA THR A 117 -10.77 -12.91 -12.94
C THR A 117 -11.99 -12.51 -12.12
N PRO A 118 -13.12 -13.25 -12.19
CA PRO A 118 -14.30 -12.99 -11.38
C PRO A 118 -14.02 -13.12 -9.88
N SER A 119 -14.70 -12.30 -9.06
CA SER A 119 -14.51 -12.25 -7.60
C SER A 119 -14.78 -13.60 -6.94
N GLU A 120 -15.75 -14.36 -7.46
CA GLU A 120 -16.18 -15.67 -6.95
C GLU A 120 -15.05 -16.70 -7.08
N THR A 121 -14.25 -16.60 -8.14
CA THR A 121 -13.09 -17.48 -8.36
C THR A 121 -12.01 -17.21 -7.31
N LEU A 122 -11.70 -15.93 -7.08
CA LEU A 122 -10.74 -15.51 -6.05
C LEU A 122 -11.23 -15.89 -4.64
N SER A 123 -12.53 -15.66 -4.38
CA SER A 123 -13.22 -16.00 -3.14
C SER A 123 -13.16 -17.50 -2.84
N HIS A 124 -13.55 -18.34 -3.80
CA HIS A 124 -13.48 -19.79 -3.69
C HIS A 124 -12.05 -20.27 -3.40
N HIS A 125 -11.04 -19.67 -4.02
CA HIS A 125 -9.64 -20.01 -3.74
C HIS A 125 -9.15 -19.57 -2.36
N LEU A 126 -9.68 -18.50 -1.79
CA LEU A 126 -9.35 -18.08 -0.42
C LEU A 126 -10.06 -18.94 0.64
N THR A 127 -11.30 -19.36 0.39
CA THR A 127 -12.13 -20.09 1.36
C THR A 127 -11.94 -21.61 1.31
N HIS A 128 -11.79 -22.20 0.12
CA HIS A 128 -11.75 -23.65 -0.09
C HIS A 128 -10.35 -24.21 -0.42
N ALA A 129 -9.30 -23.39 -0.39
CA ALA A 129 -7.94 -23.91 -0.52
C ALA A 129 -7.65 -24.90 0.63
N SER A 130 -7.64 -26.19 0.29
CA SER A 130 -7.14 -27.25 1.19
C SER A 130 -5.81 -26.82 1.81
N ALA A 131 -5.55 -27.16 3.07
CA ALA A 131 -4.37 -26.72 3.84
C ALA A 131 -3.00 -26.94 3.16
N ARG A 132 -2.96 -27.70 2.05
CA ARG A 132 -1.79 -27.91 1.20
C ARG A 132 -1.50 -26.76 0.23
N HIS A 133 -2.49 -25.97 -0.16
CA HIS A 133 -2.34 -24.75 -0.95
C HIS A 133 -2.36 -23.58 0.01
N ARG A 134 -1.36 -22.69 -0.04
CA ARG A 134 -1.23 -21.59 0.93
C ARG A 134 -2.13 -20.42 0.52
N PRO A 135 -3.37 -20.27 1.03
CA PRO A 135 -4.21 -19.10 0.76
C PRO A 135 -3.49 -17.79 1.12
N GLU A 136 -2.51 -17.86 2.03
CA GLU A 136 -1.70 -16.72 2.42
C GLU A 136 -0.97 -16.06 1.25
N VAL A 137 -0.50 -16.81 0.25
CA VAL A 137 0.19 -16.20 -0.91
C VAL A 137 -0.77 -15.35 -1.76
N LEU A 138 -1.98 -15.87 -2.00
CA LEU A 138 -3.03 -15.15 -2.72
C LEU A 138 -3.50 -13.94 -1.90
N ARG A 139 -3.71 -14.13 -0.60
CA ARG A 139 -4.11 -13.07 0.34
C ARG A 139 -3.08 -11.94 0.39
N THR A 140 -1.80 -12.24 0.56
CA THR A 140 -0.73 -11.23 0.53
C THR A 140 -0.66 -10.53 -0.83
N PHE A 141 -0.85 -11.28 -1.93
CA PHE A 141 -0.89 -10.68 -3.26
C PHE A 141 -2.06 -9.71 -3.42
N LEU A 142 -3.28 -10.12 -3.05
CA LEU A 142 -4.48 -9.29 -3.19
C LEU A 142 -4.39 -8.06 -2.29
N LYS A 143 -3.93 -8.18 -1.05
CA LYS A 143 -3.64 -7.04 -0.17
C LYS A 143 -2.67 -6.06 -0.86
N LYS A 144 -1.54 -6.54 -1.36
CA LYS A 144 -0.55 -5.68 -2.02
C LYS A 144 -1.08 -5.00 -3.30
N ASN A 145 -2.09 -5.56 -3.95
CA ASN A 145 -2.61 -5.08 -5.23
C ASN A 145 -4.08 -4.66 -5.14
N LEU A 146 -4.57 -4.36 -3.93
CA LEU A 146 -5.98 -4.06 -3.71
C LEU A 146 -6.40 -2.80 -4.45
N GLY A 147 -5.56 -1.78 -4.47
CA GLY A 147 -5.82 -0.56 -5.22
C GLY A 147 -6.02 -0.83 -6.72
N THR A 148 -5.15 -1.64 -7.32
CA THR A 148 -5.28 -2.04 -8.73
C THR A 148 -6.54 -2.85 -9.01
N LEU A 149 -6.91 -3.76 -8.09
CA LEU A 149 -8.16 -4.52 -8.16
C LEU A 149 -9.36 -3.56 -8.17
N ILE A 150 -9.44 -2.64 -7.20
CA ILE A 150 -10.54 -1.66 -7.13
C ILE A 150 -10.57 -0.79 -8.38
N LEU A 151 -9.42 -0.27 -8.82
CA LEU A 151 -9.32 0.61 -10.00
C LEU A 151 -9.87 -0.06 -11.26
N ASN A 152 -9.47 -1.30 -11.55
CA ASN A 152 -9.98 -2.01 -12.72
C ASN A 152 -11.51 -2.18 -12.67
N HIS A 153 -12.05 -2.39 -11.47
CA HIS A 153 -13.48 -2.62 -11.27
C HIS A 153 -14.31 -1.34 -11.14
N THR A 154 -13.70 -0.18 -10.85
CA THR A 154 -14.35 1.14 -10.96
C THR A 154 -14.67 1.50 -12.41
N ARG A 155 -13.89 1.00 -13.37
CA ARG A 155 -14.09 1.19 -14.81
C ARG A 155 -15.03 0.14 -15.40
N TYR A 156 -14.88 -1.12 -14.97
CA TYR A 156 -15.64 -2.25 -15.50
C TYR A 156 -16.02 -3.22 -14.36
N PRO A 157 -17.27 -3.20 -13.87
CA PRO A 157 -17.69 -4.09 -12.79
C PRO A 157 -17.74 -5.55 -13.28
N ARG A 158 -16.72 -6.33 -12.94
CA ARG A 158 -16.58 -7.75 -13.33
C ARG A 158 -16.81 -8.71 -12.15
N GLY A 159 -18.01 -8.66 -11.57
CA GLY A 159 -18.43 -9.58 -10.50
C GLY A 159 -17.95 -9.23 -9.09
N ILE A 160 -17.20 -8.14 -8.91
CA ILE A 160 -16.97 -7.57 -7.57
C ILE A 160 -18.24 -6.83 -7.13
N PRO A 161 -18.67 -6.93 -5.86
CA PRO A 161 -19.80 -6.16 -5.34
C PRO A 161 -19.61 -4.66 -5.62
N PRO A 162 -20.63 -3.97 -6.16
CA PRO A 162 -20.47 -2.62 -6.69
C PRO A 162 -20.25 -1.56 -5.60
N ASN A 163 -20.51 -1.88 -4.33
CA ASN A 163 -20.58 -0.90 -3.23
C ASN A 163 -19.34 0.01 -3.16
N VAL A 164 -18.13 -0.56 -3.15
CA VAL A 164 -16.89 0.24 -3.05
C VAL A 164 -16.58 0.98 -4.35
N PRO A 165 -16.56 0.33 -5.55
CA PRO A 165 -16.40 1.04 -6.82
C PRO A 165 -17.41 2.18 -7.04
N ASP A 166 -18.69 1.94 -6.77
CA ASP A 166 -19.76 2.93 -6.93
C ASP A 166 -19.61 4.08 -5.95
N PHE A 167 -19.21 3.78 -4.71
CA PHE A 167 -18.94 4.82 -3.72
C PHE A 167 -17.77 5.70 -4.17
N ILE A 168 -16.69 5.14 -4.67
CA ILE A 168 -15.56 5.92 -5.20
C ILE A 168 -16.02 6.79 -6.38
N ASN A 169 -16.74 6.22 -7.34
CA ASN A 169 -17.29 6.98 -8.47
C ASN A 169 -18.24 8.10 -8.03
N TYR A 170 -19.04 7.87 -7.00
CA TYR A 170 -19.90 8.89 -6.40
C TYR A 170 -19.07 10.04 -5.81
N VAL A 171 -18.06 9.73 -5.00
CA VAL A 171 -17.20 10.77 -4.39
C VAL A 171 -16.42 11.53 -5.46
N VAL A 172 -15.94 10.87 -6.51
CA VAL A 172 -15.30 11.54 -7.65
C VAL A 172 -16.29 12.49 -8.33
N ALA A 173 -17.52 12.05 -8.60
CA ALA A 173 -18.53 12.91 -9.24
C ALA A 173 -18.80 14.19 -8.44
N GLU A 174 -18.94 14.09 -7.10
CA GLU A 174 -19.10 15.25 -6.22
C GLU A 174 -17.88 16.18 -6.25
N LEU A 175 -16.66 15.63 -6.30
CA LEU A 175 -15.43 16.43 -6.36
C LEU A 175 -15.20 17.08 -7.74
N MET A 176 -15.72 16.47 -8.81
CA MET A 176 -15.65 17.02 -10.16
C MET A 176 -16.48 18.30 -10.32
N GLU A 177 -17.44 18.57 -9.43
CA GLU A 177 -18.19 19.84 -9.42
C GLU A 177 -17.29 21.08 -9.18
N PHE A 178 -16.12 20.87 -8.56
CA PHE A 178 -15.15 21.93 -8.27
C PHE A 178 -14.09 22.10 -9.37
N VAL A 179 -14.10 21.25 -10.40
CA VAL A 179 -13.11 21.28 -11.48
C VAL A 179 -13.56 22.30 -12.54
N PRO A 180 -12.69 23.24 -12.96
CA PRO A 180 -13.01 24.16 -14.04
C PRO A 180 -13.39 23.44 -15.33
N THR A 181 -14.36 23.97 -16.08
CA THR A 181 -14.87 23.36 -17.33
C THR A 181 -13.85 23.25 -18.46
N ASP A 182 -12.76 24.01 -18.38
CA ASP A 182 -11.85 24.21 -19.51
C ASP A 182 -10.64 23.23 -19.50
N GLY A 183 -10.68 22.22 -18.64
CA GLY A 183 -9.62 21.20 -18.50
C GLY A 183 -9.94 19.84 -19.13
N ASP A 184 -8.93 18.96 -19.17
CA ASP A 184 -9.12 17.54 -19.50
C ASP A 184 -9.83 16.84 -18.34
N THR A 185 -11.17 16.94 -18.34
CA THR A 185 -12.03 16.39 -17.29
C THR A 185 -11.88 14.89 -17.13
N LEU A 186 -11.53 14.16 -18.20
CA LEU A 186 -11.30 12.72 -18.16
C LEU A 186 -10.00 12.39 -17.42
N ALA A 187 -8.91 13.07 -17.74
CA ALA A 187 -7.63 12.88 -17.05
C ALA A 187 -7.74 13.21 -15.55
N ILE A 188 -8.45 14.29 -15.20
CA ILE A 188 -8.68 14.68 -13.80
C ILE A 188 -9.55 13.65 -13.08
N HIS A 189 -10.62 13.18 -13.72
CA HIS A 189 -11.48 12.14 -13.16
C HIS A 189 -10.69 10.84 -12.87
N GLU A 190 -9.83 10.41 -13.80
CA GLU A 190 -8.98 9.23 -13.60
C GLU A 190 -7.96 9.43 -12.47
N GLN A 191 -7.38 10.62 -12.36
CA GLN A 191 -6.47 10.97 -11.27
C GLN A 191 -7.19 10.92 -9.91
N TYR A 192 -8.38 11.52 -9.82
CA TYR A 192 -9.18 11.52 -8.59
C TYR A 192 -9.57 10.11 -8.15
N GLN A 193 -9.92 9.23 -9.09
CA GLN A 193 -10.15 7.81 -8.80
C GLN A 193 -8.91 7.16 -8.19
N GLN A 194 -7.74 7.36 -8.80
CA GLN A 194 -6.49 6.77 -8.30
C GLN A 194 -6.15 7.25 -6.89
N ASP A 195 -6.32 8.54 -6.62
CA ASP A 195 -6.02 9.15 -5.32
C ASP A 195 -6.97 8.66 -4.23
N LEU A 196 -8.28 8.60 -4.50
CA LEU A 196 -9.25 8.07 -3.54
C LEU A 196 -9.04 6.57 -3.29
N ILE A 197 -8.69 5.80 -4.32
CA ILE A 197 -8.36 4.39 -4.17
C ILE A 197 -7.11 4.22 -3.30
N ALA A 198 -6.06 5.00 -3.56
CA ALA A 198 -4.83 4.99 -2.77
C ALA A 198 -5.11 5.32 -1.30
N LEU A 199 -6.03 6.26 -1.03
CA LEU A 199 -6.49 6.58 0.31
C LEU A 199 -7.23 5.39 0.96
N THR A 200 -8.20 4.79 0.26
CA THR A 200 -9.02 3.68 0.77
C THR A 200 -8.21 2.42 1.09
N VAL A 201 -7.18 2.14 0.29
CA VAL A 201 -6.34 0.93 0.45
C VAL A 201 -5.07 1.14 1.27
N SER A 202 -4.83 2.36 1.77
CA SER A 202 -3.69 2.64 2.62
C SER A 202 -3.75 1.77 3.88
N ASP A 203 -2.63 1.12 4.23
CA ASP A 203 -2.51 0.20 5.39
C ASP A 203 -2.89 0.85 6.74
N ASN A 204 -3.03 2.17 6.77
CA ASN A 204 -3.42 2.95 7.94
C ASN A 204 -4.93 3.03 8.17
N VAL A 205 -5.70 2.62 7.17
CA VAL A 205 -7.13 2.44 7.28
C VAL A 205 -7.33 0.99 7.73
N LYS A 206 -7.94 0.78 8.90
CA LYS A 206 -8.24 -0.55 9.49
C LYS A 206 -8.99 -1.50 8.52
N LEU A 207 -9.47 -0.95 7.42
CA LEU A 207 -10.32 -1.53 6.41
C LEU A 207 -9.54 -2.22 5.29
N HIS A 208 -8.20 -2.20 5.28
CA HIS A 208 -7.43 -2.79 4.16
C HIS A 208 -7.74 -4.28 3.95
N GLU A 209 -7.85 -5.05 5.03
CA GLU A 209 -8.21 -6.47 4.95
C GLU A 209 -9.72 -6.70 4.82
N ASP A 210 -10.52 -5.94 5.56
CA ASP A 210 -11.97 -6.10 5.55
C ASP A 210 -12.55 -5.72 4.18
N THR A 211 -12.07 -4.63 3.58
CA THR A 211 -12.43 -4.21 2.22
C THR A 211 -12.09 -5.27 1.19
N MET A 212 -10.94 -5.95 1.32
CA MET A 212 -10.61 -7.06 0.44
C MET A 212 -11.61 -8.21 0.58
N PHE A 213 -11.99 -8.61 1.79
CA PHE A 213 -12.98 -9.68 1.99
C PHE A 213 -14.36 -9.30 1.44
N ASP A 214 -14.78 -8.05 1.65
CA ASP A 214 -16.04 -7.54 1.12
C ASP A 214 -16.09 -7.49 -0.40
N LEU A 215 -15.01 -7.00 -1.03
CA LEU A 215 -14.87 -6.98 -2.50
C LEU A 215 -14.91 -8.39 -3.11
N LEU A 216 -14.62 -9.41 -2.32
CA LEU A 216 -14.65 -10.81 -2.74
C LEU A 216 -15.93 -11.53 -2.31
N GLY A 217 -16.88 -10.83 -1.68
CA GLY A 217 -18.12 -11.42 -1.18
C GLY A 217 -17.89 -12.56 -0.19
N ILE A 218 -16.74 -12.58 0.50
CA ILE A 218 -16.42 -13.61 1.48
C ILE A 218 -17.15 -13.23 2.77
N GLU A 219 -18.15 -14.04 3.17
CA GLU A 219 -18.79 -13.90 4.47
C GLU A 219 -17.71 -13.89 5.57
N LYS A 220 -17.68 -12.79 6.33
CA LYS A 220 -16.68 -12.56 7.36
C LYS A 220 -16.77 -13.68 8.40
N GLN A 221 -15.64 -14.35 8.67
CA GLN A 221 -15.57 -15.18 9.87
C GLN A 221 -15.78 -14.28 11.09
N PRO A 222 -16.64 -14.66 12.05
CA PRO A 222 -16.91 -13.89 13.26
C PRO A 222 -15.71 -14.03 14.22
N ARG A 223 -14.55 -13.53 13.83
CA ARG A 223 -13.46 -13.26 14.79
C ARG A 223 -13.78 -11.89 15.35
N GLY A 224 -14.02 -11.82 16.66
CA GLY A 224 -14.55 -10.67 17.41
C GLY A 224 -13.75 -9.37 17.38
N TYR A 225 -13.30 -8.95 16.20
CA TYR A 225 -12.92 -7.58 15.91
C TYR A 225 -14.20 -6.76 15.89
N LEU A 226 -14.28 -5.80 16.81
CA LEU A 226 -15.36 -4.82 16.88
C LEU A 226 -15.41 -4.08 15.54
N TYR A 227 -16.46 -4.38 14.79
CA TYR A 227 -16.76 -3.84 13.49
C TYR A 227 -16.97 -2.33 13.60
N ASP A 228 -16.28 -1.54 12.80
CA ASP A 228 -16.62 -0.13 12.66
C ASP A 228 -17.76 -0.01 11.63
N SER A 229 -19.01 -0.11 12.11
CA SER A 229 -20.20 -0.01 11.26
C SER A 229 -20.25 1.29 10.47
N SER A 230 -19.57 2.35 10.95
CA SER A 230 -19.57 3.66 10.32
C SER A 230 -18.98 3.66 8.91
N TYR A 231 -18.07 2.74 8.58
CA TYR A 231 -17.53 2.61 7.23
C TYR A 231 -18.58 2.11 6.22
N TYR A 232 -19.31 1.07 6.61
CA TYR A 232 -20.32 0.46 5.75
C TYR A 232 -21.54 1.36 5.64
N ASP A 233 -21.94 1.98 6.75
CA ASP A 233 -23.00 2.99 6.74
C ASP A 233 -22.65 4.14 5.77
N MET A 234 -21.39 4.59 5.75
CA MET A 234 -20.93 5.62 4.82
C MET A 234 -21.01 5.17 3.35
N ILE A 235 -20.57 3.94 3.04
CA ILE A 235 -20.61 3.38 1.69
C ILE A 235 -22.05 3.15 1.23
N ASP A 236 -22.85 2.46 2.05
CA ASP A 236 -24.20 2.03 1.71
C ASP A 236 -25.15 3.23 1.60
N GLN A 237 -24.98 4.24 2.47
CA GLN A 237 -25.80 5.47 2.44
C GLN A 237 -25.26 6.53 1.49
N ARG A 238 -24.06 6.33 0.92
CA ARG A 238 -23.33 7.32 0.09
C ARG A 238 -23.28 8.70 0.74
N LYS A 239 -23.05 8.73 2.05
CA LYS A 239 -23.11 9.96 2.85
C LYS A 239 -21.76 10.20 3.53
N LEU A 240 -21.09 11.25 3.09
CA LEU A 240 -19.87 11.74 3.72
C LEU A 240 -20.21 12.72 4.83
N SER A 241 -19.59 12.56 6.00
CA SER A 241 -19.50 13.65 6.97
C SER A 241 -18.64 14.80 6.40
N PRO A 242 -18.77 16.04 6.91
CA PRO A 242 -17.93 17.15 6.45
C PRO A 242 -16.43 16.85 6.54
N THR A 243 -15.98 16.18 7.60
CA THR A 243 -14.58 15.76 7.76
C THR A 243 -14.18 14.68 6.75
N GLN A 244 -15.06 13.72 6.43
CA GLN A 244 -14.78 12.72 5.39
C GLN A 244 -14.71 13.35 3.99
N ALA A 245 -15.60 14.30 3.69
CA ALA A 245 -15.56 15.07 2.45
C ALA A 245 -14.27 15.89 2.35
N LEU A 246 -13.82 16.49 3.45
CA LEU A 246 -12.53 17.19 3.53
C LEU A 246 -11.35 16.23 3.31
N CYS A 247 -11.37 15.01 3.85
CA CYS A 247 -10.35 14.00 3.54
C CYS A 247 -10.31 13.65 2.04
N ALA A 248 -11.47 13.46 1.42
CA ALA A 248 -11.57 13.15 0.00
C ALA A 248 -11.06 14.32 -0.87
N ALA A 249 -11.49 15.54 -0.57
CA ALA A 249 -11.01 16.76 -1.22
C ALA A 249 -9.49 16.94 -1.09
N ALA A 250 -8.95 16.64 0.09
CA ALA A 250 -7.52 16.72 0.37
C ALA A 250 -6.70 15.67 -0.39
N ALA A 251 -7.23 14.44 -0.50
CA ALA A 251 -6.57 13.38 -1.26
C ALA A 251 -6.48 13.66 -2.76
N VAL A 252 -7.48 14.34 -3.33
CA VAL A 252 -7.46 14.69 -4.76
C VAL A 252 -6.75 16.02 -5.05
N GLY A 253 -6.30 16.74 -4.03
CA GLY A 253 -5.57 18.00 -4.20
C GLY A 253 -6.43 19.21 -4.59
N SER A 254 -7.76 19.12 -4.47
CA SER A 254 -8.66 20.20 -4.88
C SER A 254 -8.79 21.26 -3.78
N LEU A 255 -8.03 22.35 -3.91
CA LEU A 255 -8.07 23.48 -2.96
C LEU A 255 -9.49 24.06 -2.80
N HIS A 256 -10.24 24.20 -3.89
CA HIS A 256 -11.62 24.72 -3.86
C HIS A 256 -12.55 23.80 -3.08
N ALA A 257 -12.44 22.47 -3.28
CA ALA A 257 -13.23 21.51 -2.52
C ALA A 257 -12.81 21.47 -1.05
N VAL A 258 -11.51 21.66 -0.74
CA VAL A 258 -11.00 21.78 0.63
C VAL A 258 -11.60 23.00 1.32
N GLU A 259 -11.55 24.18 0.70
CA GLU A 259 -12.14 25.40 1.26
C GLU A 259 -13.65 25.26 1.49
N TYR A 260 -14.37 24.69 0.52
CA TYR A 260 -15.80 24.45 0.62
C TYR A 260 -16.16 23.51 1.77
N THR A 261 -15.42 22.41 1.93
CA THR A 261 -15.68 21.41 2.97
C THR A 261 -15.31 21.92 4.37
N ILE A 262 -14.26 22.76 4.50
CA ILE A 262 -13.96 23.48 5.74
C ILE A 262 -15.11 24.41 6.14
N GLN A 263 -15.65 25.19 5.19
CA GLN A 263 -16.79 26.09 5.45
C GLN A 263 -18.05 25.33 5.92
N ARG A 264 -18.18 24.06 5.53
CA ARG A 264 -19.27 23.16 5.98
C ARG A 264 -18.98 22.42 7.29
N GLY A 265 -17.93 22.81 8.00
CA GLY A 265 -17.57 22.25 9.30
C GLY A 265 -16.66 21.03 9.24
N GLY A 266 -15.96 20.80 8.13
CA GLY A 266 -14.89 19.82 8.06
C GLY A 266 -13.75 20.18 9.02
N GLN A 267 -13.33 19.22 9.84
CA GLN A 267 -12.27 19.45 10.83
C GLN A 267 -10.92 18.94 10.33
N LEU A 268 -9.91 19.82 10.29
CA LEU A 268 -8.57 19.49 9.78
C LEU A 268 -7.84 18.45 10.64
N LEU A 269 -8.02 18.54 11.96
CA LEU A 269 -7.27 17.75 12.95
C LEU A 269 -8.06 16.57 13.51
N GLU A 270 -9.32 16.43 13.13
CA GLU A 270 -10.11 15.30 13.56
C GLU A 270 -9.79 14.08 12.69
N ALA A 271 -9.47 12.96 13.32
CA ALA A 271 -9.44 11.69 12.61
C ALA A 271 -10.88 11.35 12.19
N SER A 272 -11.12 11.20 10.90
CA SER A 272 -12.44 10.78 10.44
C SER A 272 -12.72 9.35 10.92
N LYS A 273 -13.94 9.09 11.37
CA LYS A 273 -14.42 7.72 11.60
C LYS A 273 -14.70 7.09 10.24
N GLY A 274 -14.31 5.83 10.01
CA GLY A 274 -14.57 5.11 8.76
C GLY A 274 -13.38 5.03 7.76
N ALA A 275 -13.67 5.24 6.47
CA ALA A 275 -12.79 4.93 5.33
C ALA A 275 -11.52 5.75 5.24
N TYR A 276 -11.59 6.99 5.72
CA TYR A 276 -10.57 7.97 5.49
C TYR A 276 -9.84 8.25 6.81
N ALA A 277 -8.55 8.55 6.74
CA ALA A 277 -7.77 8.93 7.92
C ALA A 277 -8.16 10.36 8.39
N CYS A 278 -7.20 11.20 8.74
CA CYS A 278 -7.41 12.64 8.85
C CYS A 278 -7.09 13.33 7.52
N PRO A 279 -7.60 14.55 7.26
CA PRO A 279 -7.36 15.25 5.99
C PRO A 279 -5.88 15.44 5.64
N ILE A 280 -5.04 15.74 6.64
CA ILE A 280 -3.59 15.89 6.41
C ILE A 280 -2.90 14.56 6.03
N SER A 281 -3.34 13.44 6.61
CA SER A 281 -2.89 12.11 6.18
C SER A 281 -3.35 11.81 4.75
N ALA A 282 -4.57 12.20 4.40
CA ALA A 282 -5.11 12.00 3.06
C ALA A 282 -4.30 12.72 1.98
N ALA A 283 -3.98 14.01 2.19
CA ALA A 283 -3.10 14.77 1.30
C ALA A 283 -1.68 14.18 1.24
N ALA A 284 -1.15 13.70 2.37
CA ALA A 284 0.20 13.15 2.41
C ALA A 284 0.33 11.79 1.69
N ILE A 285 -0.64 10.88 1.87
CA ILE A 285 -0.68 9.57 1.21
C ILE A 285 -0.71 9.70 -0.31
N THR A 286 -1.40 10.72 -0.82
CA THR A 286 -1.62 10.99 -2.24
C THR A 286 -0.63 12.00 -2.83
N ASN A 287 0.30 12.52 -2.02
CA ASN A 287 1.31 13.51 -2.40
C ASN A 287 0.75 14.85 -2.92
N GLN A 288 -0.36 15.31 -2.36
CA GLN A 288 -0.99 16.58 -2.73
C GLN A 288 -0.30 17.74 -2.00
N GLN A 289 0.88 18.12 -2.51
CA GLN A 289 1.78 19.07 -1.88
C GLN A 289 1.12 20.40 -1.49
N HIS A 290 0.35 21.04 -2.39
CA HIS A 290 -0.24 22.35 -2.12
C HIS A 290 -1.29 22.31 -1.00
N VAL A 291 -2.11 21.26 -0.95
CA VAL A 291 -3.06 21.06 0.14
C VAL A 291 -2.31 20.78 1.45
N LEU A 292 -1.26 19.96 1.38
CA LEU A 292 -0.44 19.64 2.54
C LEU A 292 0.27 20.87 3.12
N GLU A 293 0.82 21.74 2.29
CA GLU A 293 1.42 23.02 2.67
C GLU A 293 0.39 23.93 3.36
N LEU A 294 -0.82 24.03 2.80
CA LEU A 294 -1.92 24.78 3.41
C LEU A 294 -2.25 24.23 4.80
N PHE A 295 -2.35 22.92 4.94
CA PHE A 295 -2.65 22.27 6.23
C PHE A 295 -1.51 22.44 7.24
N ILE A 296 -0.25 22.36 6.82
CA ILE A 296 0.92 22.63 7.66
C ILE A 296 0.92 24.07 8.14
N ALA A 297 0.59 25.05 7.29
CA ALA A 297 0.51 26.44 7.71
C ALA A 297 -0.56 26.66 8.80
N HIS A 298 -1.74 26.05 8.65
CA HIS A 298 -2.80 26.10 9.67
C HIS A 298 -2.37 25.41 10.97
N LEU A 299 -1.62 24.32 10.87
CA LEU A 299 -1.06 23.63 12.03
C LEU A 299 -0.05 24.47 12.80
N GLU A 300 0.88 25.09 12.10
CA GLU A 300 1.90 25.96 12.69
C GLU A 300 1.27 27.17 13.35
N GLN A 301 0.26 27.78 12.70
CA GLN A 301 -0.52 28.85 13.29
C GLN A 301 -1.21 28.39 14.58
N ALA A 302 -1.92 27.25 14.55
CA ALA A 302 -2.60 26.72 15.72
C ALA A 302 -1.62 26.48 16.88
N ILE A 303 -0.44 25.92 16.61
CA ILE A 303 0.61 25.73 17.63
C ILE A 303 1.09 27.06 18.21
N SER A 304 1.21 28.10 17.37
CA SER A 304 1.67 29.43 17.81
C SER A 304 0.66 30.19 18.68
N GLU A 305 -0.62 29.81 18.63
CA GLU A 305 -1.71 30.44 19.40
C GLU A 305 -1.87 29.84 20.82
N ASP A 306 -0.80 29.23 21.36
CA ASP A 306 -0.74 28.64 22.72
C ASP A 306 -1.86 27.63 23.01
N LEU A 307 -1.94 26.58 22.18
CA LEU A 307 -2.85 25.45 22.40
C LEU A 307 -2.70 24.84 23.80
N GLU A 308 -3.82 24.39 24.36
CA GLU A 308 -3.83 23.59 25.58
C GLU A 308 -2.96 22.33 25.42
N GLN A 309 -2.32 21.90 26.53
CA GLN A 309 -1.37 20.78 26.53
C GLN A 309 -1.97 19.48 25.96
N ASP A 310 -3.25 19.21 26.21
CA ASP A 310 -3.95 18.04 25.68
C ASP A 310 -4.13 18.11 24.16
N SER A 311 -4.38 19.31 23.62
CA SER A 311 -4.49 19.55 22.18
C SER A 311 -3.14 19.37 21.48
N LEU A 312 -2.05 19.84 22.10
CA LEU A 312 -0.69 19.61 21.60
C LEU A 312 -0.34 18.12 21.56
N LYS A 313 -0.71 17.35 22.59
CA LYS A 313 -0.51 15.88 22.62
C LYS A 313 -1.35 15.17 21.55
N ALA A 314 -2.58 15.61 21.32
CA ALA A 314 -3.42 15.06 20.25
C ALA A 314 -2.80 15.35 18.88
N LEU A 315 -2.30 16.57 18.69
CA LEU A 315 -1.64 16.99 17.45
C LEU A 315 -0.35 16.22 17.19
N GLU A 316 0.49 16.03 18.21
CA GLU A 316 1.71 15.22 18.11
C GLU A 316 1.39 13.79 17.65
N LYS A 317 0.34 13.17 18.20
CA LYS A 317 -0.12 11.84 17.77
C LYS A 317 -0.56 11.81 16.32
N ILE A 318 -1.27 12.84 15.86
CA ILE A 318 -1.69 12.97 14.46
C ILE A 318 -0.47 13.11 13.57
N LEU A 319 0.46 14.01 13.88
CA LEU A 319 1.67 14.23 13.09
C LEU A 319 2.54 12.97 13.03
N ASN A 320 2.73 12.29 14.17
CA ASN A 320 3.44 11.01 14.25
C ASN A 320 2.81 9.93 13.37
N ARG A 321 1.48 9.90 13.29
CA ARG A 321 0.75 9.00 12.39
C ARG A 321 0.96 9.40 10.92
N VAL A 322 0.75 10.66 10.58
CA VAL A 322 0.85 11.17 9.20
C VAL A 322 2.26 10.98 8.62
N ILE A 323 3.30 11.13 9.44
CA ILE A 323 4.69 10.84 9.04
C ILE A 323 4.84 9.35 8.69
N LYS A 324 4.32 8.43 9.52
CA LYS A 324 4.33 6.99 9.20
C LYS A 324 3.55 6.69 7.93
N ASP A 325 2.42 7.34 7.73
CA ASP A 325 1.60 7.18 6.53
C ASP A 325 2.36 7.61 5.27
N SER A 326 3.15 8.68 5.36
CA SER A 326 4.00 9.19 4.28
C SER A 326 5.19 8.26 3.99
N ILE A 327 5.79 7.67 5.03
CA ILE A 327 6.85 6.65 4.88
C ILE A 327 6.29 5.41 4.17
N ARG A 328 5.11 4.93 4.59
CA ARG A 328 4.43 3.75 4.01
C ARG A 328 4.02 3.94 2.56
N SER A 329 3.55 5.14 2.21
CA SER A 329 3.19 5.49 0.84
C SER A 329 4.39 5.79 -0.06
N GLY A 330 5.60 5.93 0.52
CA GLY A 330 6.83 6.21 -0.21
C GLY A 330 6.83 7.59 -0.89
N LYS A 331 6.02 8.53 -0.39
CA LYS A 331 5.89 9.89 -0.94
C LYS A 331 6.88 10.82 -0.26
N TRP A 332 8.06 10.94 -0.85
CA TRP A 332 9.17 11.68 -0.25
C TRP A 332 8.88 13.16 -0.09
N GLU A 333 8.24 13.79 -1.08
CA GLU A 333 7.95 15.22 -1.06
C GLU A 333 7.01 15.56 0.11
N ALA A 334 5.91 14.83 0.27
CA ALA A 334 5.02 14.96 1.42
C ALA A 334 5.76 14.72 2.76
N LEU A 335 6.58 13.67 2.83
CA LEU A 335 7.36 13.37 4.04
C LEU A 335 8.32 14.50 4.41
N SER A 336 9.00 15.09 3.43
CA SER A 336 9.96 16.17 3.66
C SER A 336 9.29 17.42 4.27
N LEU A 337 8.09 17.76 3.79
CA LEU A 337 7.29 18.87 4.33
C LEU A 337 6.86 18.61 5.77
N LEU A 338 6.42 17.39 6.06
CA LEU A 338 5.99 16.97 7.40
C LEU A 338 7.15 16.92 8.39
N LEU A 339 8.32 16.44 7.97
CA LEU A 339 9.53 16.45 8.81
C LEU A 339 9.99 17.88 9.08
N GLY A 340 9.93 18.77 8.09
CA GLY A 340 10.22 20.19 8.28
C GLY A 340 9.26 20.87 9.26
N CYS A 341 7.95 20.60 9.14
CA CYS A 341 6.94 21.06 10.10
C CYS A 341 7.24 20.52 11.50
N TYR A 342 7.49 19.21 11.62
CA TYR A 342 7.82 18.57 12.89
C TYR A 342 9.05 19.19 13.56
N GLN A 343 10.11 19.48 12.80
CA GLN A 343 11.33 20.13 13.32
C GLN A 343 11.05 21.55 13.84
N ARG A 344 10.28 22.35 13.10
CA ARG A 344 9.89 23.71 13.51
C ARG A 344 9.03 23.70 14.78
N CYS A 345 8.12 22.73 14.88
CA CYS A 345 7.19 22.60 16.00
C CYS A 345 7.75 21.79 17.18
N ALA A 346 8.93 21.16 17.04
CA ALA A 346 9.47 20.23 18.03
C ALA A 346 9.64 20.84 19.43
N GLY A 347 9.90 22.14 19.52
CA GLY A 347 10.03 22.85 20.80
C GLY A 347 8.71 23.12 21.53
N CYS A 348 7.58 23.03 20.82
CA CYS A 348 6.25 23.33 21.37
C CYS A 348 5.56 22.09 21.95
N PHE A 349 5.94 20.89 21.51
CA PHE A 349 5.30 19.68 22.00
C PHE A 349 5.71 19.40 23.46
N PRO A 350 4.74 19.08 24.34
CA PRO A 350 5.01 18.72 25.72
C PRO A 350 5.60 17.32 25.77
N TRP A 351 6.89 17.22 25.46
CA TRP A 351 7.67 16.00 25.66
C TRP A 351 7.80 15.77 27.16
N ASP A 352 6.80 15.13 27.77
CA ASP A 352 6.84 14.74 29.18
C ASP A 352 8.07 13.84 29.47
N ASP A 353 8.68 13.25 28.43
CA ASP A 353 9.93 12.50 28.47
C ASP A 353 10.65 12.59 27.11
N THR A 354 11.98 12.84 27.11
CA THR A 354 12.81 12.77 25.90
C THR A 354 12.72 11.38 25.26
N MET A 355 12.48 10.31 26.04
CA MET A 355 12.24 8.96 25.52
C MET A 355 11.07 8.88 24.53
N ASN A 356 10.00 9.67 24.70
CA ASN A 356 8.84 9.60 23.80
C ASN A 356 9.19 10.10 22.40
N ARG A 357 10.01 11.16 22.32
CA ARG A 357 10.53 11.67 21.05
C ARG A 357 11.41 10.64 20.35
N TYR A 358 12.36 10.05 21.10
CA TYR A 358 13.22 8.99 20.56
C TYR A 358 12.41 7.78 20.08
N SER A 359 11.40 7.37 20.84
CA SER A 359 10.53 6.24 20.49
C SER A 359 9.79 6.46 19.17
N ALA A 360 9.28 7.68 18.94
CA ALA A 360 8.63 8.04 17.67
C ALA A 360 9.61 7.94 16.48
N PHE A 361 10.81 8.55 16.58
CA PHE A 361 11.85 8.47 15.55
C PHE A 361 12.32 7.05 15.29
N TRP A 362 12.58 6.26 16.34
CA TRP A 362 12.94 4.85 16.20
C TRP A 362 11.85 4.07 15.48
N SER A 363 10.59 4.33 15.79
CA SER A 363 9.47 3.72 15.07
C SER A 363 9.45 4.10 13.59
N TRP A 364 9.79 5.34 13.23
CA TRP A 364 9.89 5.77 11.83
C TRP A 364 11.06 5.13 11.09
N LEU A 365 12.23 5.04 11.74
CA LEU A 365 13.41 4.37 11.19
C LEU A 365 13.17 2.89 10.93
N ILE A 366 12.50 2.21 11.87
CA ILE A 366 12.10 0.81 11.70
C ILE A 366 11.19 0.69 10.48
N GLU A 367 10.15 1.52 10.37
CA GLU A 367 9.22 1.50 9.24
C GLU A 367 9.95 1.72 7.90
N ALA A 368 10.78 2.76 7.81
CA ALA A 368 11.56 3.07 6.61
C ALA A 368 12.50 1.92 6.23
N SER A 369 13.14 1.28 7.23
CA SER A 369 14.02 0.14 7.01
C SER A 369 13.27 -1.10 6.50
N THR A 370 12.07 -1.36 7.02
CA THR A 370 11.24 -2.50 6.60
C THR A 370 10.73 -2.36 5.18
N LEU A 371 10.53 -1.13 4.72
CA LEU A 371 10.08 -0.82 3.36
C LEU A 371 11.25 -0.68 2.38
N GLY A 372 12.49 -0.61 2.88
CA GLY A 372 13.68 -0.41 2.05
C GLY A 372 13.82 1.00 1.50
N CYS A 373 13.21 2.00 2.15
CA CYS A 373 13.28 3.41 1.76
C CYS A 373 14.60 4.03 2.23
N VAL A 374 15.68 3.81 1.45
CA VAL A 374 17.04 4.23 1.83
C VAL A 374 17.14 5.73 2.06
N GLU A 375 16.59 6.55 1.17
CA GLU A 375 16.62 8.02 1.29
C GLU A 375 15.93 8.49 2.58
N THR A 376 14.71 8.01 2.82
CA THR A 376 13.98 8.26 4.07
C THR A 376 14.77 7.85 5.31
N PHE A 377 15.37 6.66 5.28
CA PHE A 377 16.18 6.17 6.39
C PHE A 377 17.37 7.09 6.65
N THR A 378 18.11 7.49 5.60
CA THR A 378 19.27 8.38 5.73
C THR A 378 18.91 9.75 6.28
N THR A 379 17.82 10.35 5.82
CA THR A 379 17.39 11.64 6.35
C THR A 379 16.92 11.54 7.79
N LEU A 380 16.16 10.50 8.14
CA LEU A 380 15.75 10.28 9.53
C LEU A 380 16.95 10.07 10.45
N THR A 381 18.01 9.39 10.00
CA THR A 381 19.25 9.27 10.79
C THR A 381 19.96 10.59 10.98
N THR A 382 20.05 11.45 9.96
CA THR A 382 20.64 12.79 10.09
C THR A 382 19.85 13.66 11.08
N ILE A 383 18.51 13.64 10.99
CA ILE A 383 17.67 14.38 11.94
C ILE A 383 17.86 13.85 13.37
N LEU A 384 18.02 12.54 13.55
CA LEU A 384 18.26 11.93 14.86
C LEU A 384 19.62 12.35 15.45
N GLU A 385 20.67 12.42 14.62
CA GLU A 385 22.00 12.90 15.03
C GLU A 385 21.96 14.35 15.50
N ASP A 386 21.17 15.21 14.84
CA ASP A 386 20.96 16.60 15.26
C ASP A 386 20.23 16.72 16.62
N ILE A 387 19.41 15.72 16.98
CA ILE A 387 18.68 15.68 18.26
C ILE A 387 19.59 15.17 19.41
N GLU A 388 20.55 14.29 19.13
CA GLU A 388 21.44 13.68 20.14
C GLU A 388 22.45 14.64 20.77
N TYR A 389 22.60 15.86 20.24
CA TYR A 389 23.37 16.94 20.86
C TYR A 389 22.46 17.99 21.51
N PRO A 390 21.90 17.76 22.72
CA PRO A 390 21.58 18.91 23.55
C PRO A 390 22.89 19.65 23.83
N PRO A 391 22.96 20.99 23.70
CA PRO A 391 24.15 21.73 24.09
C PRO A 391 24.47 21.35 25.53
N THR A 392 25.69 20.84 25.76
CA THR A 392 26.24 20.42 27.05
C THR A 392 26.37 21.58 28.06
N THR A 393 25.75 22.71 27.79
CA THR A 393 25.64 23.87 28.65
C THR A 393 24.26 23.91 29.32
N TRP A 394 23.97 22.90 30.13
CA TRP A 394 23.10 23.06 31.29
C TRP A 394 24.04 23.05 32.50
N THR A 395 24.49 24.24 32.89
CA THR A 395 25.26 24.49 34.11
C THR A 395 24.37 24.44 35.35
#